data_AF-A0A5E4HPS4-F1
#
_entry.id   AF-A0A5E4HPS4-F1
#
_cell.length_a   1.000
_cell.length_b   1.000
_cell.length_c   1.000
_cell.angle_alpha   90.00
_cell.angle_beta   90.00
_cell.angle_gamma   90.00
#
_symmetry.space_group_name_H-M   'P 1'
#
loop_
_entity.id
_entity.type
_entity.pdbx_description
1 polymer ?
#
loop_
_entity_poly.entity_id
_entity_poly.type
_entity_poly.pdbx_seq_one_letter_code
_entity_poly.pdbx_strand_id
1 'polypeptide(L)'
;MPIKKHESYVPGRMIPLKTQDLLLVRGREGTLGIVKVGENKQFFLETDKEEIILALESEDLLVASGFGTDDTIIKGLKCILFMIREVGSPFIALSKKHPASKRLKIVVSAGDRTRVSCSITPGTHPEQDVLCGSGEFDGVEISGVKGGVEFKNLKDGNFEKIPFDI
;
A
#
# COMPACT_ATOMS: atom_id res chain seq x y z
N MET A 1 17.08 22.67 3.70
CA MET A 1 16.29 21.43 3.55
C MET A 1 17.15 20.26 4.02
N PRO A 2 16.70 19.42 4.96
CA PRO A 2 17.48 18.26 5.35
C PRO A 2 17.52 17.27 4.18
N ILE A 3 18.70 16.75 3.90
CA ILE A 3 18.94 15.74 2.87
C ILE A 3 18.19 14.47 3.31
N LYS A 4 17.09 14.14 2.62
CA LYS A 4 16.38 12.87 2.85
C LYS A 4 17.35 11.73 2.52
N LYS A 5 17.69 10.91 3.52
CA LYS A 5 18.48 9.69 3.31
C LYS A 5 17.58 8.69 2.58
N HIS A 6 17.79 8.58 1.27
CA HIS A 6 17.25 7.49 0.48
C HIS A 6 18.18 6.29 0.64
N GLU A 7 17.64 5.16 1.11
CA GLU A 7 18.35 3.88 1.04
C GLU A 7 18.01 3.23 -0.31
N SER A 8 19.05 2.84 -1.05
CA SER A 8 18.92 2.02 -2.25
C SER A 8 18.60 0.57 -1.89
N TYR A 9 17.70 -0.05 -2.64
CA TYR A 9 17.32 -1.45 -2.42
C TYR A 9 18.51 -2.41 -2.59
N VAL A 10 18.53 -3.49 -1.80
CA VAL A 10 19.34 -4.68 -2.07
C VAL A 10 18.39 -5.88 -2.17
N PRO A 11 18.33 -6.58 -3.33
CA PRO A 11 17.49 -7.76 -3.51
C PRO A 11 17.65 -8.81 -2.42
N GLY A 12 16.51 -9.33 -1.93
CA GLY A 12 16.48 -10.38 -0.90
C GLY A 12 16.71 -9.90 0.54
N ARG A 13 16.85 -8.59 0.77
CA ARG A 13 16.97 -8.02 2.11
C ARG A 13 15.62 -7.57 2.64
N MET A 14 15.32 -7.97 3.88
CA MET A 14 14.20 -7.44 4.66
C MET A 14 14.45 -5.97 5.04
N ILE A 15 13.42 -5.15 4.91
CA ILE A 15 13.43 -3.74 5.31
C ILE A 15 12.74 -3.61 6.67
N PRO A 16 13.43 -3.17 7.73
CA PRO A 16 12.82 -3.00 9.04
C PRO A 16 11.73 -1.94 9.01
N LEU A 17 10.54 -2.30 9.49
CA LEU A 17 9.34 -1.46 9.54
C LEU A 17 8.63 -1.65 10.88
N LYS A 18 8.49 -0.58 11.66
CA LYS A 18 7.72 -0.57 12.90
C LYS A 18 6.28 -0.14 12.65
N THR A 19 5.42 -0.41 13.62
CA THR A 19 3.99 -0.03 13.60
C THR A 19 3.76 1.49 13.55
N GLN A 20 4.74 2.30 13.97
CA GLN A 20 4.66 3.77 13.88
C GLN A 20 5.29 4.34 12.61
N ASP A 21 5.79 3.49 11.71
CA ASP A 21 6.46 3.91 10.49
C ASP A 21 5.51 3.76 9.28
N LEU A 22 5.65 4.68 8.33
CA LEU A 22 5.19 4.54 6.96
C LEU A 22 6.43 4.40 6.08
N LEU A 23 6.54 3.25 5.40
CA LEU A 23 7.56 3.03 4.39
C LEU A 23 7.03 3.49 3.03
N LEU A 24 7.72 4.46 2.44
CA LEU A 24 7.50 4.89 1.07
C LEU A 24 8.49 4.17 0.16
N VAL A 25 7.99 3.63 -0.94
CA VAL A 25 8.79 3.11 -2.06
C VAL A 25 8.52 3.99 -3.26
N ARG A 26 9.47 4.86 -3.58
CA ARG A 26 9.33 5.81 -4.69
C ARG A 26 9.96 5.25 -5.95
N GLY A 27 9.14 5.17 -6.98
CA GLY A 27 9.55 4.92 -8.35
C GLY A 27 9.75 6.22 -9.13
N ARG A 28 9.73 6.12 -10.45
CA ARG A 28 9.76 7.24 -11.39
C ARG A 28 8.37 7.83 -11.60
N GLU A 29 7.33 6.99 -11.67
CA GLU A 29 5.97 7.38 -12.04
C GLU A 29 4.96 7.11 -10.92
N GLY A 30 5.28 6.24 -9.96
CA GLY A 30 4.40 5.91 -8.85
C GLY A 30 5.11 5.86 -7.50
N THR A 31 4.29 5.84 -6.45
CA THR A 31 4.76 5.68 -5.07
C THR A 31 3.90 4.65 -4.37
N LEU A 32 4.54 3.72 -3.66
CA LEU A 32 3.88 2.82 -2.73
C LEU A 32 4.03 3.34 -1.30
N GLY A 33 2.96 3.26 -0.51
CA GLY A 33 2.97 3.48 0.93
C GLY A 33 2.62 2.19 1.65
N ILE A 34 3.45 1.78 2.61
CA ILE A 34 3.32 0.50 3.31
C ILE A 34 3.34 0.75 4.81
N VAL A 35 2.33 0.25 5.52
CA VAL A 35 2.27 0.25 6.98
C VAL A 35 1.96 -1.16 7.50
N LYS A 36 2.41 -1.44 8.71
CA LYS A 36 1.94 -2.61 9.47
C LYS A 36 0.50 -2.39 9.92
N VAL A 37 -0.28 -3.47 9.93
CA VAL A 37 -1.63 -3.52 10.50
C VAL A 37 -1.63 -3.13 11.98
N GLY A 38 -0.69 -3.67 12.77
CA GLY A 38 -0.55 -3.30 14.18
C GLY A 38 -1.62 -3.90 15.09
N GLU A 39 -2.18 -3.10 16.00
CA GLU A 39 -3.13 -3.59 17.01
C GLU A 39 -4.56 -3.74 16.48
N ASN A 40 -4.95 -2.94 15.49
CA ASN A 40 -6.26 -3.04 14.87
C ASN A 40 -6.27 -4.18 13.85
N LYS A 41 -6.97 -5.28 14.17
CA LYS A 41 -6.95 -6.52 13.38
C LYS A 41 -8.19 -6.74 12.52
N GLN A 42 -9.19 -5.86 12.61
CA GLN A 42 -10.44 -6.00 11.86
C GLN A 42 -10.64 -4.80 10.94
N PHE A 43 -10.77 -5.08 9.65
CA PHE A 43 -11.02 -4.07 8.62
C PHE A 43 -12.26 -4.44 7.81
N PHE A 44 -12.85 -3.46 7.15
CA PHE A 44 -14.09 -3.62 6.39
C PHE A 44 -13.84 -3.28 4.93
N LEU A 45 -14.07 -4.26 4.05
CA LEU A 45 -14.05 -4.10 2.60
C LEU A 45 -15.47 -3.86 2.11
N GLU A 46 -15.77 -2.64 1.69
CA GLU A 46 -17.05 -2.34 1.08
C GLU A 46 -17.00 -2.63 -0.42
N THR A 47 -17.93 -3.46 -0.89
CA THR A 47 -18.12 -3.75 -2.32
C THR A 47 -19.48 -3.24 -2.81
N ASP A 48 -19.80 -3.40 -4.09
CA ASP A 48 -21.13 -3.08 -4.61
C ASP A 48 -22.23 -4.10 -4.20
N LYS A 49 -21.85 -5.18 -3.50
CA LYS A 49 -22.74 -6.29 -3.15
C LYS A 49 -22.88 -6.50 -1.66
N GLU A 50 -21.76 -6.43 -0.94
CA GLU A 50 -21.67 -6.76 0.47
C GLU A 50 -20.44 -6.11 1.11
N GLU A 51 -20.47 -6.04 2.44
CA GLU A 51 -19.32 -5.72 3.27
C GLU A 51 -18.60 -7.02 3.66
N ILE A 52 -17.29 -7.07 3.45
CA ILE A 52 -16.46 -8.22 3.80
C ILE A 52 -15.57 -7.83 4.99
N ILE A 53 -15.65 -8.58 6.09
CA ILE A 53 -14.79 -8.40 7.25
C ILE A 53 -13.44 -9.06 7.00
N LEU A 54 -12.36 -8.29 7.12
CA LEU A 54 -11.00 -8.78 7.05
C LEU A 54 -10.43 -8.94 8.46
N ALA A 55 -10.12 -10.17 8.84
CA ALA A 55 -9.34 -10.45 10.04
C ALA A 55 -7.86 -10.59 9.64
N LEU A 56 -7.04 -9.64 10.07
CA LEU A 56 -5.62 -9.56 9.75
C LEU A 56 -4.75 -9.73 11.01
N GLU A 57 -3.51 -10.14 10.83
CA GLU A 57 -2.53 -10.23 11.89
C GLU A 57 -1.70 -8.95 12.02
N SER A 58 -1.07 -8.76 13.18
CA SER A 58 -0.34 -7.52 13.47
C SER A 58 0.84 -7.25 12.53
N GLU A 59 1.39 -8.32 11.95
CA GLU A 59 2.52 -8.27 11.02
C GLU A 59 2.08 -8.13 9.55
N ASP A 60 0.79 -8.29 9.27
CA ASP A 60 0.21 -8.05 7.95
C ASP A 60 0.33 -6.58 7.57
N LEU A 61 0.09 -6.29 6.30
CA LEU A 61 0.34 -4.99 5.71
C LEU A 61 -0.95 -4.36 5.19
N LEU A 62 -0.99 -3.03 5.28
CA LEU A 62 -1.79 -2.22 4.37
C LEU A 62 -0.83 -1.60 3.36
N VAL A 63 -1.07 -1.85 2.08
CA VAL A 63 -0.26 -1.35 0.98
C VAL A 63 -1.11 -0.46 0.10
N ALA A 64 -0.76 0.83 0.03
CA ALA A 64 -1.38 1.79 -0.86
C ALA A 64 -0.46 2.08 -2.05
N SER A 65 -1.05 2.21 -3.24
CA SER A 65 -0.35 2.58 -4.46
C SER A 65 -0.93 3.88 -5.00
N GLY A 66 -0.04 4.86 -5.21
CA GLY A 66 -0.37 6.17 -5.73
C GLY A 66 0.24 6.41 -7.11
N PHE A 67 -0.57 6.92 -8.04
CA PHE A 67 -0.12 7.29 -9.38
C PHE A 67 0.49 8.69 -9.36
N GLY A 68 1.77 8.76 -9.01
CA GLY A 68 2.61 9.95 -8.97
C GLY A 68 3.66 9.89 -7.86
N THR A 69 4.54 10.88 -7.81
CA THR A 69 5.70 10.92 -6.91
C THR A 69 5.83 12.21 -6.11
N ASP A 70 4.85 13.12 -6.26
CA ASP A 70 4.84 14.41 -5.59
C ASP A 70 4.36 14.32 -4.12
N ASP A 71 4.56 15.41 -3.38
CA ASP A 71 4.16 15.50 -1.97
C ASP A 71 2.64 15.40 -1.77
N THR A 72 1.83 15.71 -2.79
CA THR A 72 0.37 15.57 -2.72
C THR A 72 -0.03 14.10 -2.69
N ILE A 73 0.58 13.27 -3.55
CA ILE A 73 0.38 11.82 -3.56
C ILE A 73 0.83 11.21 -2.24
N ILE A 74 1.98 11.62 -1.71
CA ILE A 74 2.49 11.09 -0.44
C ILE A 74 1.55 11.42 0.74
N LYS A 75 1.05 12.66 0.80
CA LYS A 75 0.02 13.05 1.79
C LYS A 75 -1.26 12.25 1.62
N GLY A 76 -1.69 12.02 0.38
CA GLY A 76 -2.85 11.19 0.06
C GLY A 76 -2.68 9.74 0.53
N LEU A 77 -1.51 9.13 0.29
CA LEU A 77 -1.18 7.77 0.73
C LEU A 77 -1.23 7.67 2.25
N LYS A 78 -0.59 8.62 2.95
CA LYS A 78 -0.61 8.67 4.41
C LYS A 78 -2.03 8.84 4.94
N CYS A 79 -2.81 9.74 4.35
CA CYS A 79 -4.20 10.00 4.72
C CYS A 79 -5.09 8.75 4.58
N ILE A 80 -5.09 8.09 3.41
CA ILE A 80 -5.96 6.92 3.21
C ILE A 80 -5.58 5.76 4.14
N LEU A 81 -4.28 5.50 4.31
CA LEU A 81 -3.80 4.45 5.21
C LEU A 81 -4.17 4.75 6.66
N PHE A 82 -4.08 6.00 7.09
CA PHE A 82 -4.49 6.43 8.43
C PHE A 82 -5.99 6.33 8.63
N MET A 83 -6.79 6.76 7.65
CA MET A 83 -8.25 6.64 7.71
C MET A 83 -8.69 5.18 7.85
N ILE A 84 -8.03 4.26 7.16
CA ILE A 84 -8.33 2.83 7.25
C ILE A 84 -7.86 2.26 8.60
N ARG A 85 -6.59 2.51 8.97
CA ARG A 85 -5.95 1.85 10.12
C ARG A 85 -6.33 2.42 11.47
N GLU A 86 -6.28 3.74 11.60
CA GLU A 86 -6.42 4.42 12.88
C GLU A 86 -7.85 4.92 13.10
N VAL A 87 -8.54 5.33 12.03
CA VAL A 87 -9.92 5.83 12.12
C VAL A 87 -10.97 4.71 11.93
N GLY A 88 -10.59 3.59 11.29
CA GLY A 88 -11.49 2.47 11.02
C GLY A 88 -12.46 2.71 9.85
N SER A 89 -12.12 3.61 8.91
CA SER A 89 -12.88 3.79 7.68
C SER A 89 -12.82 2.52 6.84
N PRO A 90 -13.93 2.10 6.19
CA PRO A 90 -13.89 0.99 5.26
C PRO A 90 -13.00 1.33 4.06
N PHE A 91 -12.35 0.33 3.49
CA PHE A 91 -11.70 0.44 2.19
C PHE A 91 -12.67 -0.05 1.11
N ILE A 92 -12.73 0.65 -0.02
CA ILE A 92 -13.80 0.48 -1.00
C ILE A 92 -13.26 -0.20 -2.26
N ALA A 93 -13.87 -1.32 -2.64
CA ALA A 93 -13.69 -1.96 -3.94
C ALA A 93 -14.89 -1.62 -4.85
N LEU A 94 -14.62 -0.84 -5.89
CA LEU A 94 -15.61 -0.47 -6.90
C LEU A 94 -15.85 -1.60 -7.90
N SER A 95 -17.01 -1.65 -8.54
CA SER A 95 -17.21 -2.56 -9.67
C SER A 95 -16.35 -2.17 -10.88
N LYS A 96 -15.98 -3.14 -11.73
CA LYS A 96 -15.08 -2.97 -12.90
C LYS A 96 -15.49 -1.84 -13.86
N LYS A 97 -16.79 -1.53 -13.95
CA LYS A 97 -17.34 -0.51 -14.84
C LYS A 97 -17.78 0.76 -14.12
N HIS A 98 -17.44 0.90 -12.83
CA HIS A 98 -17.86 2.04 -12.05
C HIS A 98 -17.21 3.34 -12.58
N PRO A 99 -17.98 4.42 -12.84
CA PRO A 99 -17.43 5.67 -13.39
C PRO A 99 -16.30 6.28 -12.55
N ALA A 100 -16.32 6.07 -11.23
CA ALA A 100 -15.29 6.60 -10.33
C ALA A 100 -13.94 5.86 -10.42
N SER A 101 -13.88 4.63 -10.95
CA SER A 101 -12.62 3.88 -11.10
C SER A 101 -11.55 4.67 -11.88
N LYS A 102 -11.97 5.45 -12.89
CA LYS A 102 -11.11 6.34 -13.69
C LYS A 102 -10.51 7.51 -12.88
N ARG A 103 -11.10 7.83 -11.73
CA ARG A 103 -10.67 8.94 -10.85
C ARG A 103 -9.88 8.46 -9.64
N LEU A 104 -9.79 7.15 -9.40
CA LEU A 104 -8.99 6.61 -8.31
C LEU A 104 -7.51 6.86 -8.59
N LYS A 105 -6.92 7.77 -7.81
CA LYS A 105 -5.48 8.07 -7.84
C LYS A 105 -4.69 7.25 -6.83
N ILE A 106 -5.39 6.64 -5.88
CA ILE A 106 -4.83 5.79 -4.85
C ILE A 106 -5.72 4.57 -4.70
N VAL A 107 -5.10 3.41 -4.58
CA VAL A 107 -5.76 2.13 -4.29
C VAL A 107 -5.03 1.45 -3.13
N VAL A 108 -5.73 0.59 -2.38
CA VAL A 108 -5.19 -0.07 -1.19
C VAL A 108 -5.43 -1.58 -1.27
N SER A 109 -4.47 -2.35 -0.79
CA SER A 109 -4.49 -3.80 -0.59
C SER A 109 -4.19 -4.07 0.89
N ALA A 110 -4.70 -5.18 1.41
CA ALA A 110 -4.58 -5.54 2.81
C ALA A 110 -4.34 -7.05 2.94
N GLY A 111 -3.36 -7.47 3.74
CA GLY A 111 -3.04 -8.89 3.92
C GLY A 111 -1.59 -9.16 4.27
N ASP A 112 -1.23 -10.44 4.37
CA ASP A 112 0.14 -10.91 4.59
C ASP A 112 1.04 -10.67 3.37
N ARG A 113 0.44 -10.61 2.17
CA ARG A 113 1.12 -10.39 0.89
C ARG A 113 0.29 -9.51 -0.04
N THR A 114 1.00 -8.61 -0.73
CA THR A 114 0.48 -7.83 -1.85
C THR A 114 1.32 -8.06 -3.10
N ARG A 115 0.66 -8.36 -4.21
CA ARG A 115 1.22 -8.41 -5.56
C ARG A 115 0.76 -7.19 -6.34
N VAL A 116 1.72 -6.42 -6.85
CA VAL A 116 1.42 -5.27 -7.69
C VAL A 116 1.26 -5.71 -9.14
N SER A 117 0.22 -5.21 -9.80
CA SER A 117 -0.09 -5.47 -11.21
C SER A 117 -0.53 -4.21 -11.93
N CYS A 118 0.08 -3.88 -13.06
CA CYS A 118 -0.34 -2.75 -13.91
C CYS A 118 -1.41 -3.14 -14.94
N SER A 119 -1.75 -4.43 -15.02
CA SER A 119 -2.72 -4.96 -16.00
C SER A 119 -4.16 -5.01 -15.48
N ILE A 120 -4.38 -4.56 -14.24
CA ILE A 120 -5.70 -4.56 -13.59
C ILE A 120 -6.31 -3.17 -13.53
N THR A 121 -7.64 -3.10 -13.53
CA THR A 121 -8.36 -1.83 -13.36
C THR A 121 -8.33 -1.38 -11.87
N PRO A 122 -7.87 -0.14 -11.56
CA PRO A 122 -7.71 0.35 -10.19
C PRO A 122 -8.98 0.23 -9.35
N GLY A 123 -8.85 -0.38 -8.17
CA GLY A 123 -9.92 -0.45 -7.16
C GLY A 123 -11.09 -1.33 -7.56
N THR A 124 -10.89 -2.29 -8.48
CA THR A 124 -11.98 -3.14 -8.99
C THR A 124 -11.84 -4.63 -8.75
N HIS A 125 -10.80 -5.01 -8.01
CA HIS A 125 -10.54 -6.39 -7.65
C HIS A 125 -10.83 -6.52 -6.16
N PRO A 126 -11.77 -7.40 -5.76
CA PRO A 126 -12.02 -7.67 -4.35
C PRO A 126 -10.91 -8.56 -3.75
N GLU A 127 -10.07 -9.14 -4.59
CA GLU A 127 -8.84 -9.84 -4.23
C GLU A 127 -7.93 -8.89 -3.45
N GLN A 128 -7.72 -9.21 -2.18
CA GLN A 128 -7.05 -8.32 -1.24
C GLN A 128 -5.53 -8.34 -1.40
N ASP A 129 -5.00 -9.34 -2.09
CA ASP A 129 -3.59 -9.56 -2.36
C ASP A 129 -3.14 -8.93 -3.69
N VAL A 130 -4.01 -8.28 -4.46
CA VAL A 130 -3.66 -7.66 -5.75
C VAL A 130 -3.86 -6.16 -5.72
N LEU A 131 -2.80 -5.41 -6.05
CA LEU A 131 -2.80 -3.95 -6.04
C LEU A 131 -2.49 -3.37 -7.42
N CYS A 132 -3.29 -2.40 -7.87
CA CYS A 132 -2.99 -1.69 -9.10
C CYS A 132 -1.83 -0.70 -8.86
N GLY A 133 -0.79 -0.74 -9.70
CA GLY A 133 0.36 0.15 -9.57
C GLY A 133 0.92 0.62 -10.90
N SER A 134 1.89 1.54 -10.84
CA SER A 134 2.67 1.95 -12.01
C SER A 134 3.44 0.76 -12.58
N GLY A 135 3.69 0.76 -13.89
CA GLY A 135 4.31 -0.38 -14.59
C GLY A 135 5.70 -0.76 -14.08
N GLU A 136 6.39 0.14 -13.40
CA GLU A 136 7.69 -0.14 -12.76
C GLU A 136 7.59 -1.09 -11.55
N PHE A 137 6.43 -1.17 -10.91
CA PHE A 137 6.16 -2.09 -9.80
C PHE A 137 5.45 -3.36 -10.26
N ASP A 138 5.20 -3.53 -11.56
CA ASP A 138 4.50 -4.71 -12.07
C ASP A 138 5.25 -6.01 -11.69
N GLY A 139 4.52 -6.95 -11.09
CA GLY A 139 5.07 -8.23 -10.62
C GLY A 139 5.86 -8.16 -9.31
N VAL A 140 5.97 -6.98 -8.68
CA VAL A 140 6.55 -6.86 -7.33
C VAL A 140 5.63 -7.51 -6.33
N GLU A 141 6.23 -8.29 -5.43
CA GLU A 141 5.52 -8.88 -4.28
C GLU A 141 6.07 -8.29 -3.00
N ILE A 142 5.17 -7.94 -2.10
CA ILE A 142 5.45 -7.27 -0.83
C ILE A 142 4.84 -8.13 0.26
N SER A 143 5.65 -8.60 1.20
CA SER A 143 5.18 -9.49 2.27
C SER A 143 5.50 -8.92 3.65
N GLY A 144 4.50 -8.98 4.52
CA GLY A 144 4.65 -8.68 5.93
C GLY A 144 5.44 -9.79 6.61
N VAL A 145 6.55 -9.44 7.25
CA VAL A 145 7.33 -10.38 8.08
C VAL A 145 7.58 -9.79 9.45
N LYS A 146 7.90 -10.62 10.44
CA LYS A 146 8.15 -10.14 11.79
C LYS A 146 9.18 -9.02 11.82
N GLY A 147 8.76 -7.82 12.24
CA GLY A 147 9.63 -6.64 12.37
C GLY A 147 9.98 -5.91 11.08
N GLY A 148 9.39 -6.29 9.94
CA GLY A 148 9.71 -5.66 8.66
C GLY A 148 8.84 -6.07 7.48
N VAL A 149 9.38 -5.77 6.29
CA VAL A 149 8.76 -6.07 5.00
C VAL A 149 9.81 -6.70 4.08
N GLU A 150 9.40 -7.71 3.34
CA GLU A 150 10.21 -8.31 2.29
C GLU A 150 9.65 -7.97 0.91
N PHE A 151 10.56 -7.80 -0.06
CA PHE A 151 10.22 -7.54 -1.44
C PHE A 151 10.78 -8.66 -2.32
N LYS A 152 9.97 -9.14 -3.26
CA LYS A 152 10.41 -10.00 -4.36
C LYS A 152 10.19 -9.28 -5.68
N ASN A 153 11.10 -9.53 -6.63
CA ASN A 153 11.09 -8.96 -7.99
C ASN A 153 11.19 -7.43 -8.07
N LEU A 154 11.45 -6.73 -6.96
CA LEU A 154 11.74 -5.30 -6.98
C LEU A 154 13.13 -5.08 -7.61
N LYS A 155 13.16 -4.39 -8.76
CA LYS A 155 14.39 -4.14 -9.50
C LYS A 155 15.08 -2.86 -9.04
N ASP A 156 14.30 -1.83 -8.77
CA ASP A 156 14.77 -0.49 -8.40
C ASP A 156 13.68 0.20 -7.55
N GLY A 157 14.09 1.18 -6.75
CA GLY A 157 13.20 1.92 -5.86
C GLY A 157 13.95 2.62 -4.74
N ASN A 158 13.55 3.85 -4.44
CA ASN A 158 14.08 4.60 -3.31
C ASN A 158 13.18 4.40 -2.09
N PHE A 159 13.78 3.93 -1.00
CA PHE A 159 13.07 3.77 0.26
C PHE A 159 13.21 5.01 1.13
N GLU A 160 12.10 5.41 1.74
CA GLU A 160 12.04 6.45 2.75
C GLU A 160 11.10 6.01 3.86
N LYS A 161 11.58 6.03 5.11
CA LYS A 161 10.71 5.83 6.28
C LYS A 161 10.37 7.17 6.88
N ILE A 162 9.08 7.40 7.08
CA ILE A 162 8.56 8.57 7.76
C ILE A 162 7.63 8.14 8.91
N PRO A 163 7.43 8.98 9.93
CA PRO A 163 6.44 8.71 10.96
C PRO A 163 5.02 8.55 10.37
N PHE A 164 4.24 7.63 10.94
CA PHE A 164 2.85 7.38 10.58
C PHE A 164 1.88 8.05 11.57
N ASP A 165 1.83 9.37 11.51
CA ASP A 165 1.02 10.29 12.31
C ASP A 165 0.49 11.46 11.46
N ILE A 166 -0.77 11.89 11.55
CA ILE A 166 -1.26 13.03 10.73
C ILE A 166 -1.08 14.37 11.46
#